data_AF-A0A644TS27-F1
#
_entry.id   AF-A0A644TS27-F1
#
_cell.length_a   1.000
_cell.length_b   1.000
_cell.length_c   1.000
_cell.angle_alpha   90.00
_cell.angle_beta   90.00
_cell.angle_gamma   90.00
#
_symmetry.space_group_name_H-M   'P 1'
#
loop_
_entity.id
_entity.type
_entity.pdbx_description
1 polymer ?
#
loop_
_entity_poly.entity_id
_entity_poly.type
_entity_poly.pdbx_seq_one_letter_code
_entity_poly.pdbx_strand_id
1 'polypeptide(L)'
;MQLFTDSQGEVRNSKDGIDHVNYSGPFGATPLNPTAHTMIKHYKSINSKLHPHPMKKLTLILTLLTAISTYAFGQHATDTISVKKVPGGYQFYQGENRLTLSELIVTIKPNEQAYKQIKSAQANYTMGQVLGYAGGFIIGYQLGRALWSSEVNWRMAGLGAGLIVIAIPVGQGFNTKARQAVDTYNRGLPATARRNKSEINLSATGNGIGLVLEF
;
A
#
# COMPACT_ATOMS: atom_id res chain seq x y z
N MET A 1 -24.19 4.11 -42.72
CA MET A 1 -25.33 3.64 -43.54
C MET A 1 -25.24 4.39 -44.85
N GLN A 2 -24.92 3.67 -45.92
CA GLN A 2 -24.61 4.20 -47.24
C GLN A 2 -25.87 4.80 -47.87
N LEU A 3 -25.80 6.05 -48.31
CA LEU A 3 -26.85 6.70 -49.09
C LEU A 3 -26.65 6.26 -50.55
N PHE A 4 -27.61 5.52 -51.09
CA PHE A 4 -27.70 5.32 -52.54
C PHE A 4 -28.56 6.43 -53.12
N THR A 5 -28.02 7.16 -54.08
CA THR A 5 -28.75 8.18 -54.86
C THR A 5 -29.11 7.56 -56.20
N ASP A 6 -30.40 7.47 -56.52
CA ASP A 6 -30.83 7.13 -57.88
C ASP A 6 -30.83 8.38 -58.78
N SER A 7 -30.90 8.16 -60.10
CA SER A 7 -30.72 9.18 -61.12
C SER A 7 -31.87 10.19 -61.25
N GLN A 8 -32.76 10.31 -60.25
CA GLN A 8 -33.86 11.28 -60.24
C GLN A 8 -33.87 12.20 -59.01
N GLY A 9 -32.82 12.18 -58.18
CA GLY A 9 -32.51 13.31 -57.28
C GLY A 9 -33.50 13.52 -56.12
N GLU A 10 -34.06 12.48 -55.53
CA GLU A 10 -34.88 12.59 -54.31
C GLU A 10 -34.28 11.77 -53.15
N VAL A 11 -34.09 12.43 -51.99
CA VAL A 11 -33.47 11.85 -50.79
C VAL A 11 -34.56 11.32 -49.87
N ARG A 12 -34.69 9.99 -49.73
CA ARG A 12 -35.64 9.36 -48.80
C ARG A 12 -34.91 8.59 -47.69
N ASN A 13 -35.31 8.85 -46.45
CA ASN A 13 -34.64 8.41 -45.24
C ASN A 13 -35.01 6.95 -44.90
N SER A 14 -34.00 6.15 -44.55
CA SER A 14 -34.07 4.69 -44.35
C SER A 14 -34.66 4.30 -42.98
N LYS A 15 -35.84 4.83 -42.65
CA LYS A 15 -36.60 4.45 -41.44
C LYS A 15 -38.04 4.02 -41.68
N ASP A 16 -38.60 4.25 -42.86
CA ASP A 16 -40.00 3.91 -43.18
C ASP A 16 -40.11 2.62 -44.01
N GLY A 17 -39.40 1.59 -43.55
CA GLY A 17 -39.15 0.40 -44.36
C GLY A 17 -40.13 -0.75 -44.18
N ILE A 18 -40.87 -0.84 -43.08
CA ILE A 18 -41.92 -1.83 -42.86
C ILE A 18 -42.77 -1.29 -41.71
N ASP A 19 -43.79 -0.49 -42.00
CA ASP A 19 -44.97 -0.32 -41.13
C ASP A 19 -46.02 0.49 -41.91
N HIS A 20 -47.15 -0.16 -42.19
CA HIS A 20 -48.40 0.45 -42.66
C HIS A 20 -48.39 1.19 -44.01
N VAL A 21 -48.20 0.45 -45.11
CA VAL A 21 -48.76 0.89 -46.39
C VAL A 21 -50.21 0.39 -46.50
N ASN A 22 -51.13 1.19 -45.98
CA ASN A 22 -52.57 1.02 -46.16
C ASN A 22 -52.95 1.51 -47.56
N TYR A 23 -52.97 0.60 -48.54
CA TYR A 23 -53.47 0.90 -49.89
C TYR A 23 -55.00 0.89 -49.88
N SER A 24 -55.63 2.03 -49.66
CA SER A 24 -57.06 2.24 -49.97
C SER A 24 -57.23 2.69 -51.42
N GLY A 25 -57.24 1.73 -52.35
CA GLY A 25 -57.62 1.88 -53.75
C GLY A 25 -58.82 0.97 -54.10
N PRO A 26 -59.55 1.21 -55.21
CA PRO A 26 -60.91 0.69 -55.44
C PRO A 26 -60.97 -0.79 -55.91
N PHE A 27 -59.90 -1.56 -55.73
CA PHE A 27 -59.86 -2.99 -56.04
C PHE A 27 -59.53 -3.75 -54.76
N GLY A 28 -60.44 -4.65 -54.37
CA GLY A 28 -60.44 -5.34 -53.08
C GLY A 28 -59.09 -5.96 -52.71
N ALA A 29 -58.78 -5.96 -51.40
CA ALA A 29 -57.59 -6.58 -50.86
C ALA A 29 -57.53 -8.06 -51.26
N THR A 30 -56.68 -8.40 -52.24
CA THR A 30 -56.32 -9.80 -52.49
C THR A 30 -55.56 -10.30 -51.26
N PRO A 31 -56.03 -11.37 -50.58
CA PRO A 31 -55.34 -11.90 -49.42
C PRO A 31 -53.93 -12.37 -49.83
N LEU A 32 -52.93 -12.02 -49.02
CA LEU A 32 -51.56 -12.50 -49.20
C LEU A 32 -51.56 -14.03 -49.30
N ASN A 33 -50.90 -14.55 -50.34
CA ASN A 33 -50.76 -15.97 -50.60
C ASN A 33 -50.24 -16.70 -49.33
N PRO A 34 -50.85 -17.79 -48.87
CA PRO A 34 -50.43 -18.54 -47.68
C PRO A 34 -48.95 -18.99 -47.74
N THR A 35 -48.39 -19.17 -48.94
CA THR A 35 -46.97 -19.46 -49.13
C THR A 35 -46.08 -18.27 -48.74
N ALA A 36 -46.50 -17.03 -49.03
CA ALA A 36 -45.76 -15.82 -48.64
C ALA A 36 -45.80 -15.59 -47.12
N HIS A 37 -46.93 -15.86 -46.47
CA HIS A 37 -47.02 -15.81 -45.00
C HIS A 37 -46.12 -16.85 -44.33
N THR A 38 -46.04 -18.06 -44.89
CA THR A 38 -45.16 -19.11 -44.37
C THR A 38 -43.69 -18.74 -44.55
N MET A 39 -43.31 -18.19 -45.71
CA MET A 39 -41.94 -17.72 -45.98
C MET A 39 -41.52 -16.57 -45.07
N ILE A 40 -42.40 -15.59 -44.81
CA ILE A 40 -42.10 -14.46 -43.90
C ILE A 40 -41.94 -14.96 -42.46
N LYS A 41 -42.80 -15.88 -42.02
CA LYS A 41 -42.72 -16.48 -40.67
C LYS A 41 -41.47 -17.34 -40.52
N HIS A 42 -41.09 -18.08 -41.57
CA HIS A 42 -39.88 -18.88 -41.60
C HIS A 42 -38.63 -18.00 -41.60
N TYR A 43 -38.58 -16.94 -42.42
CA TYR A 43 -37.47 -15.97 -42.43
C TYR A 43 -37.25 -15.28 -41.07
N LYS A 44 -38.34 -14.83 -40.42
CA LYS A 44 -38.26 -14.20 -39.08
C LYS A 44 -37.79 -15.19 -37.99
N SER A 45 -38.23 -16.46 -38.09
CA SER A 45 -37.78 -17.55 -37.21
C SER A 45 -36.29 -17.86 -37.36
N ILE A 46 -35.78 -17.89 -38.59
CA ILE A 46 -34.35 -18.17 -38.85
C ILE A 46 -33.48 -16.99 -38.37
N ASN A 47 -33.90 -15.75 -38.63
CA ASN A 47 -33.08 -14.58 -38.32
C ASN A 47 -33.01 -14.26 -36.81
N SER A 48 -34.07 -14.57 -36.06
CA SER A 48 -34.08 -14.43 -34.58
C SER A 48 -33.20 -15.45 -33.85
N LYS A 49 -32.88 -16.58 -34.48
CA LYS A 49 -31.98 -17.61 -33.93
C LYS A 49 -30.50 -17.38 -34.28
N LEU A 50 -30.20 -16.44 -35.18
CA LEU A 50 -28.85 -16.20 -35.70
C LEU A 50 -28.08 -15.06 -35.00
N HIS A 51 -28.60 -14.53 -33.88
CA HIS A 51 -27.84 -13.62 -33.02
C HIS A 51 -27.71 -14.15 -31.58
N PRO A 52 -26.76 -15.06 -31.32
CA PRO A 52 -26.17 -15.12 -30.00
C PRO A 52 -25.37 -13.83 -29.81
N HIS A 53 -25.98 -12.80 -29.19
CA HIS A 53 -25.34 -11.51 -28.92
C HIS A 53 -23.94 -11.72 -28.29
N PRO A 54 -22.83 -11.41 -29.02
CA PRO A 54 -21.47 -11.61 -28.51
C PRO A 54 -21.15 -10.69 -27.32
N MET A 55 -21.94 -9.62 -27.15
CA MET A 55 -21.74 -8.65 -26.07
C MET A 55 -22.01 -9.22 -24.68
N LYS A 56 -22.91 -10.19 -24.50
CA LYS A 56 -23.20 -10.73 -23.15
C LYS A 56 -22.02 -11.53 -22.59
N LYS A 57 -21.32 -12.28 -23.46
CA LYS A 57 -20.09 -13.01 -23.10
C LYS A 57 -18.94 -12.03 -22.85
N LEU A 58 -18.83 -10.98 -23.67
CA LEU A 58 -17.83 -9.93 -23.49
C LEU A 58 -18.04 -9.14 -22.18
N THR A 59 -19.28 -8.75 -21.86
CA THR A 59 -19.60 -8.06 -20.60
C THR A 59 -19.31 -8.94 -19.39
N LEU A 60 -19.56 -10.25 -19.49
CA LEU A 60 -19.28 -11.23 -18.43
C LEU A 60 -17.77 -11.44 -18.22
N ILE A 61 -16.99 -11.48 -19.29
CA ILE A 61 -15.52 -11.53 -19.22
C ILE A 61 -14.97 -10.24 -18.61
N LEU A 62 -15.52 -9.08 -18.99
CA LEU A 62 -15.08 -7.78 -18.46
C LEU A 62 -15.39 -7.63 -16.96
N THR A 63 -16.56 -8.09 -16.51
CA THR A 63 -16.92 -8.10 -15.08
C THR A 63 -16.09 -9.09 -14.29
N LEU A 64 -15.77 -10.26 -14.87
CA LEU A 64 -14.89 -11.24 -14.25
C LEU A 64 -13.46 -10.69 -14.08
N LEU A 65 -12.95 -9.92 -15.06
CA LEU A 65 -11.63 -9.28 -14.98
C LEU A 65 -11.58 -8.25 -13.84
N THR A 66 -12.61 -7.40 -13.71
CA THR A 66 -12.67 -6.39 -12.64
C THR A 66 -12.84 -7.00 -11.24
N ALA A 67 -13.48 -8.17 -11.14
CA ALA A 67 -13.67 -8.85 -9.86
C ALA A 67 -12.36 -9.44 -9.30
N ILE A 68 -11.41 -9.81 -10.16
CA ILE A 68 -10.10 -10.34 -9.76
C ILE A 68 -9.18 -9.21 -9.25
N SER A 69 -9.38 -7.97 -9.72
CA SER A 69 -8.56 -6.80 -9.35
C SER A 69 -8.73 -6.35 -7.89
N THR A 70 -9.80 -6.77 -7.21
CA THR A 70 -10.10 -6.33 -5.83
C THR A 70 -9.26 -7.02 -4.75
N TYR A 71 -8.41 -7.99 -5.12
CA TYR A 71 -7.53 -8.72 -4.19
C TYR A 71 -6.08 -8.22 -4.17
N ALA A 72 -5.80 -7.07 -4.79
CA ALA A 72 -4.50 -6.42 -4.66
C ALA A 72 -4.40 -5.68 -3.31
N PHE A 73 -4.32 -6.43 -2.20
CA PHE A 73 -3.71 -5.91 -0.98
C PHE A 73 -2.24 -5.63 -1.32
N GLY A 74 -1.96 -4.36 -1.60
CA GLY A 74 -0.60 -3.87 -1.88
C GLY A 74 0.35 -4.38 -0.82
N GLN A 75 1.44 -4.97 -1.29
CA GLN A 75 2.49 -5.56 -0.48
C GLN A 75 2.95 -4.53 0.57
N HIS A 76 2.56 -4.73 1.83
CA HIS A 76 3.21 -4.04 2.94
C HIS A 76 4.59 -4.70 3.04
N ALA A 77 5.52 -4.26 2.19
CA ALA A 77 6.91 -4.63 2.34
C ALA A 77 7.33 -4.12 3.71
N THR A 78 7.49 -5.04 4.66
CA THR A 78 8.00 -4.71 5.98
C THR A 78 9.38 -4.11 5.77
N ASP A 79 9.46 -2.79 5.80
CA ASP A 79 10.70 -2.09 5.52
C ASP A 79 11.73 -2.39 6.62
N THR A 80 12.99 -2.50 6.21
CA THR A 80 14.10 -2.71 7.12
C THR A 80 14.23 -1.54 8.11
N ILE A 81 14.67 -1.85 9.31
CA ILE A 81 14.92 -0.84 10.33
C ILE A 81 16.36 -0.34 10.18
N SER A 82 16.51 0.96 9.92
CA SER A 82 17.80 1.63 9.83
C SER A 82 18.24 2.16 11.19
N VAL A 83 19.56 2.12 11.45
CA VAL A 83 20.17 2.58 12.70
C VAL A 83 21.12 3.73 12.39
N LYS A 84 20.82 4.92 12.88
CA LYS A 84 21.69 6.11 12.74
C LYS A 84 22.37 6.41 14.08
N LYS A 85 23.68 6.62 14.05
CA LYS A 85 24.46 7.01 15.24
C LYS A 85 24.28 8.51 15.50
N VAL A 86 24.01 8.88 16.74
CA VAL A 86 23.89 10.27 17.19
C VAL A 86 24.74 10.53 18.43
N PRO A 87 25.07 11.79 18.76
CA PRO A 87 25.68 12.11 20.03
C PRO A 87 24.81 11.58 21.18
N GLY A 88 25.37 10.71 22.03
CA GLY A 88 24.65 10.09 23.15
C GLY A 88 23.93 8.77 22.84
N GLY A 89 23.96 8.23 21.62
CA GLY A 89 23.40 6.89 21.35
C GLY A 89 23.07 6.60 19.89
N TYR A 90 21.95 5.89 19.68
CA TYR A 90 21.44 5.53 18.37
C TYR A 90 19.97 5.92 18.21
N GLN A 91 19.59 6.27 16.99
CA GLN A 91 18.22 6.49 16.56
C GLN A 91 17.81 5.43 15.55
N PHE A 92 16.56 4.99 15.63
CA PHE A 92 16.00 3.93 14.81
C PHE A 92 14.99 4.53 13.84
N TYR A 93 14.99 4.05 12.61
CA TYR A 93 14.12 4.54 11.54
C TYR A 93 13.53 3.37 10.78
N GLN A 94 12.28 3.50 10.36
CA GLN A 94 11.65 2.59 9.40
C GLN A 94 11.08 3.46 8.27
N GLY A 95 11.68 3.33 7.08
CA GLY A 95 11.55 4.33 6.03
C GLY A 95 11.96 5.73 6.52
N GLU A 96 11.08 6.70 6.32
CA GLU A 96 11.28 8.11 6.74
C GLU A 96 10.93 8.36 8.21
N ASN A 97 10.25 7.42 8.88
CA ASN A 97 9.72 7.62 10.22
C ASN A 97 10.73 7.22 11.29
N ARG A 98 11.00 8.12 12.24
CA ARG A 98 11.79 7.81 13.44
C ARG A 98 10.96 6.94 14.39
N LEU A 99 11.50 5.79 14.76
CA LEU A 99 10.94 4.89 15.75
C LEU A 99 11.43 5.27 17.16
N THR A 100 10.48 5.42 18.08
CA THR A 100 10.75 5.41 19.52
C THR A 100 11.09 3.98 19.99
N LEU A 101 11.64 3.84 21.20
CA LEU A 101 11.93 2.52 21.76
C LEU A 101 10.67 1.65 21.88
N SER A 102 9.53 2.24 22.24
CA SER A 102 8.26 1.53 22.36
C SER A 102 7.76 1.04 21.00
N GLU A 103 7.79 1.89 19.98
CA GLU A 103 7.41 1.50 18.61
C GLU A 103 8.35 0.44 18.06
N LEU A 104 9.66 0.59 18.29
CA LEU A 104 10.66 -0.41 17.92
C LEU A 104 10.36 -1.79 18.52
N ILE A 105 9.99 -1.83 19.81
CA ILE A 105 9.61 -3.08 20.49
C ILE A 105 8.37 -3.69 19.85
N VAL A 106 7.37 -2.87 19.51
CA VAL A 106 6.14 -3.34 18.85
C VAL A 106 6.45 -3.88 17.44
N THR A 107 7.25 -3.16 16.65
CA THR A 107 7.65 -3.57 15.30
C THR A 107 8.45 -4.87 15.30
N ILE A 108 9.33 -5.06 16.29
CA ILE A 108 10.17 -6.25 16.42
C ILE A 108 9.43 -7.45 17.03
N LYS A 109 8.30 -7.23 17.71
CA LYS A 109 7.51 -8.26 18.42
C LYS A 109 7.25 -9.56 17.63
N PRO A 110 6.99 -9.54 16.31
CA PRO A 110 6.77 -10.78 15.54
C PRO A 110 7.98 -11.72 15.51
N ASN A 111 9.20 -11.23 15.74
CA ASN A 111 10.41 -12.03 15.80
C ASN A 111 10.79 -12.28 17.27
N GLU A 112 10.50 -13.47 17.80
CA GLU A 112 10.75 -13.80 19.21
C GLU A 112 12.22 -13.60 19.64
N GLN A 113 13.17 -13.95 18.79
CA GLN A 113 14.60 -13.81 19.09
C GLN A 113 14.99 -12.35 19.23
N ALA A 114 14.58 -11.51 18.27
CA ALA A 114 14.82 -10.08 18.30
C ALA A 114 14.04 -9.40 19.44
N TYR A 115 12.83 -9.88 19.74
CA TYR A 115 11.99 -9.37 20.83
C TYR A 115 12.65 -9.57 22.21
N LYS A 116 13.24 -10.75 22.45
CA LYS A 116 13.98 -11.01 23.69
C LYS A 116 15.19 -10.07 23.85
N GLN A 117 15.91 -9.82 22.76
CA GLN A 117 17.06 -8.92 22.74
C GLN A 117 16.66 -7.47 23.02
N ILE A 118 15.60 -6.95 22.38
CA ILE A 118 15.14 -5.57 22.59
C ILE A 118 14.53 -5.38 23.99
N LYS A 119 13.88 -6.39 24.57
CA LYS A 119 13.42 -6.36 25.97
C LYS A 119 14.58 -6.25 26.95
N SER A 120 15.67 -6.99 26.70
CA SER A 120 16.89 -6.85 27.50
C SER A 120 17.54 -5.48 27.33
N ALA A 121 17.47 -4.88 26.13
CA ALA A 121 17.87 -3.50 25.90
C ALA A 121 17.00 -2.52 26.72
N GLN A 122 15.67 -2.68 26.70
CA GLN A 122 14.73 -1.86 27.46
C GLN A 122 15.06 -1.83 28.95
N ALA A 123 15.38 -2.98 29.55
CA ALA A 123 15.80 -3.05 30.96
C ALA A 123 17.06 -2.22 31.23
N ASN A 124 18.07 -2.32 30.36
CA ASN A 124 19.29 -1.50 30.47
C ASN A 124 18.99 -0.01 30.29
N TYR A 125 18.10 0.36 29.37
CA TYR A 125 17.70 1.75 29.17
C TYR A 125 17.05 2.31 30.44
N THR A 126 16.07 1.61 31.01
CA THR A 126 15.41 2.03 32.25
C THR A 126 16.40 2.12 33.41
N MET A 127 17.28 1.14 33.57
CA MET A 127 18.31 1.15 34.60
C MET A 127 19.24 2.37 34.44
N GLY A 128 19.70 2.63 33.21
CA GLY A 128 20.53 3.79 32.91
C GLY A 128 19.83 5.12 33.20
N GLN A 129 18.52 5.23 32.89
CA GLN A 129 17.73 6.42 33.23
C GLN A 129 17.61 6.62 34.74
N VAL A 130 17.31 5.56 35.49
CA VAL A 130 17.19 5.64 36.96
C VAL A 130 18.52 6.06 37.58
N LEU A 131 19.63 5.44 37.19
CA LEU A 131 20.97 5.78 37.68
C LEU A 131 21.38 7.20 37.29
N GLY A 132 21.12 7.59 36.05
CA GLY A 132 21.44 8.92 35.54
C GLY A 132 20.63 10.02 36.22
N TYR A 133 19.31 9.83 36.39
CA TYR A 133 18.45 10.79 37.08
C TYR A 133 18.76 10.85 38.58
N ALA A 134 18.98 9.71 39.24
CA ALA A 134 19.35 9.70 40.65
C ALA A 134 20.71 10.36 40.87
N GLY A 135 21.73 10.00 40.08
CA GLY A 135 23.07 10.58 40.17
C GLY A 135 23.08 12.08 39.84
N GLY A 136 22.39 12.47 38.77
CA GLY A 136 22.25 13.86 38.35
C GLY A 136 21.48 14.70 39.37
N PHE A 137 20.42 14.16 39.97
CA PHE A 137 19.67 14.81 41.04
C PHE A 137 20.54 15.03 42.27
N ILE A 138 21.29 14.02 42.71
CA ILE A 138 22.18 14.14 43.86
C ILE A 138 23.22 15.24 43.61
N ILE A 139 23.90 15.23 42.46
CA ILE A 139 24.90 16.26 42.13
C ILE A 139 24.24 17.64 42.02
N GLY A 140 23.13 17.75 41.30
CA GLY A 140 22.40 19.00 41.12
C GLY A 140 21.91 19.59 42.44
N TYR A 141 21.41 18.76 43.36
CA TYR A 141 21.01 19.17 44.70
C TYR A 141 22.19 19.70 45.50
N GLN A 142 23.36 19.04 45.45
CA GLN A 142 24.56 19.51 46.14
C GLN A 142 25.12 20.81 45.56
N LEU A 143 25.06 20.99 44.23
CA LEU A 143 25.44 22.24 43.57
C LEU A 143 24.47 23.38 43.92
N GLY A 144 23.17 23.09 43.93
CA GLY A 144 22.16 24.04 44.38
C GLY A 144 22.42 24.48 45.82
N ARG A 145 22.68 23.53 46.72
CA ARG A 145 23.09 23.83 48.09
C ARG A 145 24.31 24.73 48.10
N ALA A 146 25.38 24.41 47.36
CA ALA A 146 26.62 25.22 47.32
C ALA A 146 26.40 26.72 47.01
N LEU A 147 25.38 27.04 46.20
CA LEU A 147 25.04 28.41 45.82
C LEU A 147 24.23 29.14 46.90
N TRP A 148 23.32 28.44 47.59
CA TRP A 148 22.43 29.02 48.60
C TRP A 148 22.94 28.88 50.04
N SER A 149 23.81 27.91 50.28
CA SER A 149 24.32 27.49 51.58
C SER A 149 25.75 26.97 51.39
N SER A 150 26.70 27.40 52.23
CA SER A 150 28.09 26.94 52.10
C SER A 150 28.30 25.46 52.50
N GLU A 151 27.23 24.71 52.81
CA GLU A 151 27.29 23.33 53.26
C GLU A 151 27.12 22.33 52.11
N VAL A 152 28.23 22.02 51.45
CA VAL A 152 28.29 20.97 50.43
C VAL A 152 28.75 19.66 51.05
N ASN A 153 27.90 18.63 50.99
CA ASN A 153 28.31 17.27 51.29
C ASN A 153 28.93 16.62 50.04
N TRP A 154 30.26 16.70 49.94
CA TRP A 154 31.04 16.11 48.85
C TRP A 154 30.98 14.59 48.80
N ARG A 155 30.66 13.91 49.92
CA ARG A 155 30.45 12.44 49.92
C ARG A 155 29.21 12.08 49.11
N MET A 156 28.12 12.85 49.26
CA MET A 156 26.91 12.66 48.46
C MET A 156 27.15 13.00 47.00
N ALA A 157 27.87 14.09 46.70
CA ALA A 157 28.26 14.41 45.33
C ALA A 157 29.09 13.28 44.68
N GLY A 158 30.04 12.70 45.42
CA GLY A 158 30.83 11.54 45.00
C GLY A 158 29.98 10.30 44.74
N LEU A 159 28.95 10.03 45.57
CA LEU A 159 28.00 8.96 45.34
C LEU A 159 27.20 9.19 44.03
N GLY A 160 26.71 10.42 43.82
CA GLY A 160 26.00 10.77 42.59
C GLY A 160 26.87 10.60 41.35
N ALA A 161 28.14 11.02 41.42
CA ALA A 161 29.10 10.80 40.35
C ALA A 161 29.36 9.30 40.10
N GLY A 162 29.48 8.50 41.17
CA GLY A 162 29.62 7.04 41.06
C GLY A 162 28.45 6.38 40.33
N LEU A 163 27.20 6.80 40.60
CA LEU A 163 26.02 6.30 39.89
C LEU A 163 26.07 6.64 38.39
N ILE A 164 26.51 7.86 38.03
CA ILE A 164 26.66 8.26 36.63
C ILE A 164 27.74 7.41 35.94
N VAL A 165 28.86 7.16 36.61
CA VAL A 165 29.92 6.29 36.07
C VAL A 165 29.40 4.88 35.77
N ILE A 166 28.55 4.32 36.63
CA ILE A 166 27.91 3.01 36.39
C ILE A 166 26.85 3.09 35.28
N ALA A 167 26.17 4.23 35.11
CA ALA A 167 25.18 4.42 34.06
C ALA A 167 25.80 4.37 32.64
N ILE A 168 27.07 4.74 32.47
CA ILE A 168 27.77 4.76 31.17
C ILE A 168 27.82 3.35 30.53
N PRO A 169 28.42 2.31 31.16
CA PRO A 169 28.46 0.97 30.58
C PRO A 169 27.07 0.34 30.43
N VAL A 170 26.11 0.69 31.30
CA VAL A 170 24.70 0.26 31.18
C VAL A 170 24.08 0.81 29.89
N GLY A 171 24.30 2.10 29.60
CA GLY A 171 23.86 2.74 28.35
C GLY A 171 24.54 2.15 27.11
N GLN A 172 25.82 1.81 27.17
CA GLN A 172 26.50 1.08 26.10
C GLN A 172 25.88 -0.31 25.87
N GLY A 173 25.54 -1.02 26.94
CA GLY A 173 24.84 -2.30 26.86
C GLY A 173 23.47 -2.20 26.19
N PHE A 174 22.70 -1.13 26.46
CA PHE A 174 21.46 -0.85 25.74
C PHE A 174 21.70 -0.72 24.24
N ASN A 175 22.66 0.13 23.84
CA ASN A 175 22.95 0.40 22.44
C ASN A 175 23.34 -0.86 21.66
N THR A 176 24.19 -1.72 22.24
CA THR A 176 24.61 -2.97 21.62
C THR A 176 23.44 -3.94 21.44
N LYS A 177 22.62 -4.13 22.48
CA LYS A 177 21.48 -5.06 22.44
C LYS A 177 20.38 -4.57 21.49
N ALA A 178 20.11 -3.27 21.46
CA ALA A 178 19.12 -2.70 20.55
C ALA A 178 19.55 -2.86 19.08
N ARG A 179 20.84 -2.65 18.78
CA ARG A 179 21.39 -2.90 17.43
C ARG A 179 21.31 -4.38 17.05
N GLN A 180 21.64 -5.28 17.96
CA GLN A 180 21.52 -6.73 17.73
C GLN A 180 20.07 -7.15 17.45
N ALA A 181 19.11 -6.58 18.17
CA ALA A 181 17.69 -6.85 17.94
C ALA A 181 17.26 -6.40 16.55
N VAL A 182 17.65 -5.20 16.14
CA VAL A 182 17.39 -4.67 14.79
C VAL A 182 18.03 -5.54 13.71
N ASP A 183 19.28 -5.94 13.89
CA ASP A 183 19.97 -6.81 12.93
C ASP A 183 19.29 -8.18 12.82
N THR A 184 18.91 -8.78 13.95
CA THR A 184 18.19 -10.06 13.99
C THR A 184 16.82 -9.96 13.32
N TYR A 185 16.11 -8.85 13.53
CA TYR A 185 14.84 -8.57 12.85
C TYR A 185 15.03 -8.44 11.34
N ASN A 186 15.97 -7.59 10.90
CA ASN A 186 16.26 -7.33 9.48
C ASN A 186 16.77 -8.58 8.75
N ARG A 187 17.47 -9.50 9.45
CA ARG A 187 17.89 -10.79 8.90
C ARG A 187 16.72 -11.76 8.70
N GLY A 188 15.66 -11.64 9.50
CA GLY A 188 14.44 -12.44 9.37
C GLY A 188 13.49 -11.97 8.28
N LEU A 189 13.75 -10.82 7.64
CA LEU A 189 12.90 -10.28 6.58
C LEU A 189 13.15 -10.97 5.22
N PRO A 190 12.12 -11.09 4.36
CA PRO A 190 12.28 -11.58 2.99
C PRO A 190 13.31 -10.74 2.21
N ALA A 191 14.06 -11.38 1.30
CA ALA A 191 15.11 -10.71 0.52
C ALA A 191 14.64 -9.47 -0.26
N THR A 192 13.34 -9.42 -0.61
CA THR A 192 12.69 -8.27 -1.24
C THR A 192 12.61 -7.03 -0.35
N ALA A 193 12.44 -7.17 0.97
CA ALA A 193 12.48 -6.05 1.91
C ALA A 193 13.91 -5.50 2.13
N ARG A 194 14.92 -6.29 1.77
CA ARG A 194 16.34 -5.91 1.85
C ARG A 194 16.85 -5.17 0.60
N ARG A 195 16.13 -5.27 -0.53
CA ARG A 195 16.53 -4.63 -1.78
C ARG A 195 16.06 -3.18 -1.78
N ASN A 196 16.99 -2.28 -2.07
CA ASN A 196 16.75 -0.86 -2.34
C ASN A 196 15.47 -0.68 -3.17
N LYS A 197 14.69 0.36 -2.82
CA LYS A 197 13.50 0.85 -3.52
C LYS A 197 13.69 0.76 -5.04
N SER A 198 13.31 -0.38 -5.60
CA SER A 198 13.28 -0.55 -7.05
C SER A 198 11.89 -0.09 -7.44
N GLU A 199 11.78 1.18 -7.82
CA GLU A 199 10.49 1.74 -8.23
C GLU A 199 10.18 1.25 -9.64
N ILE A 200 9.12 0.46 -9.78
CA ILE A 200 8.60 0.03 -11.08
C ILE A 200 7.62 1.11 -11.52
N ASN A 201 8.08 2.00 -12.37
CA ASN A 201 7.30 3.08 -12.95
C ASN A 201 6.74 2.65 -14.31
N LEU A 202 5.43 2.82 -14.53
CA LEU A 202 4.85 2.64 -15.87
C LEU A 202 5.13 3.91 -16.68
N SER A 203 5.84 3.80 -17.80
CA SER A 203 6.11 4.93 -18.70
C SER A 203 5.59 4.64 -20.09
N ALA A 204 4.89 5.62 -20.68
CA ALA A 204 4.42 5.56 -22.06
C ALA A 204 5.38 6.38 -22.93
N THR A 205 6.07 5.72 -23.84
CA THR A 205 6.90 6.37 -24.88
C THR A 205 6.16 6.34 -26.21
N GLY A 206 6.57 7.15 -27.19
CA GLY A 206 5.92 7.21 -28.51
C GLY A 206 5.76 5.88 -29.26
N ASN A 207 6.46 4.81 -28.82
CA ASN A 207 6.38 3.46 -29.39
C ASN A 207 5.62 2.44 -28.51
N GLY A 208 5.04 2.84 -27.37
CA GLY A 208 4.23 1.95 -26.52
C GLY A 208 4.35 2.22 -25.02
N ILE A 209 3.65 1.40 -24.23
CA ILE A 209 3.70 1.39 -22.77
C ILE A 209 4.78 0.40 -22.32
N GLY A 210 5.70 0.85 -21.46
CA GLY A 210 6.78 0.03 -20.90
C GLY A 210 6.85 0.14 -19.37
N LEU A 211 7.48 -0.85 -18.74
CA LEU A 211 7.85 -0.81 -17.33
C LEU A 211 9.28 -0.27 -17.22
N VAL A 212 9.46 0.82 -16.48
CA VAL A 212 10.75 1.40 -16.14
C VAL A 212 11.10 0.94 -14.73
N LEU A 213 12.26 0.31 -14.60
CA LEU A 213 12.80 -0.11 -13.31
C LEU A 213 13.92 0.87 -12.94
N GLU A 214 13.69 1.67 -11.92
CA GLU A 214 14.68 2.62 -11.37
C GLU A 214 15.40 1.95 -10.19
N PHE A 215 16.74 1.99 -10.16
CA PHE A 215 17.59 1.27 -9.20
C PHE A 215 18.32 2.22 -8.25
#